data_AF-A0A6I2IRS7-F1
#
_entry.id   AF-A0A6I2IRS7-F1
#
_cell.length_a   1.000
_cell.length_b   1.000
_cell.length_c   1.000
_cell.angle_alpha   90.00
_cell.angle_beta   90.00
_cell.angle_gamma   90.00
#
_symmetry.space_group_name_H-M   'P 1'
#
loop_
_entity.id
_entity.type
_entity.pdbx_description
1 polymer ?
#
loop_
_entity_poly.entity_id
_entity_poly.type
_entity_poly.pdbx_seq_one_letter_code
_entity_poly.pdbx_strand_id
1 'polypeptide(L)'
;MVKGKEVIETNYIFDFDDYGFSDGYGTGKAKEVRGDLKVKTDFFPRVFINHMFQKTGLKFFGGDTGYEKWSRRYRLHGTQKIFLEPVVHINKPVVLESPNPPSGKTTATYPDGSTEKVPHLEPDYEKLLSMK
;
A
#
# COMPACT_ATOMS: atom_id res chain seq x y z
N MET A 1 -19.63 6.62 7.69
CA MET A 1 -18.28 6.97 8.20
C MET A 1 -18.36 7.24 9.69
N VAL A 2 -17.47 6.64 10.48
CA VAL A 2 -17.32 6.98 11.91
C VAL A 2 -16.44 8.23 12.01
N LYS A 3 -16.83 9.23 12.79
CA LYS A 3 -16.01 10.45 13.01
C LYS A 3 -14.60 10.05 13.44
N GLY A 4 -13.58 10.61 12.78
CA GLY A 4 -12.16 10.39 13.10
C GLY A 4 -11.50 9.16 12.44
N LYS A 5 -12.25 8.35 11.68
CA LYS A 5 -11.70 7.22 10.91
C LYS A 5 -11.77 7.47 9.41
N GLU A 6 -10.65 7.28 8.73
CA GLU A 6 -10.53 7.41 7.28
C GLU A 6 -10.09 6.07 6.68
N VAL A 7 -10.91 5.52 5.78
CA VAL A 7 -10.55 4.30 5.02
C VAL A 7 -10.03 4.76 3.67
N ILE A 8 -8.80 4.35 3.34
CA ILE A 8 -8.14 4.72 2.09
C ILE A 8 -8.16 3.51 1.16
N GLU A 9 -8.62 3.74 -0.06
CA GLU A 9 -8.72 2.69 -1.07
C GLU A 9 -7.33 2.18 -1.53
N THR A 10 -7.33 0.92 -1.96
CA THR A 10 -6.17 0.25 -2.56
C THR A 10 -6.62 -0.35 -3.88
N ASN A 11 -6.08 0.18 -4.97
CA ASN A 11 -6.56 -0.07 -6.32
C ASN A 11 -5.46 -0.64 -7.22
N TYR A 12 -5.90 -1.29 -8.30
CA TYR A 12 -5.08 -1.60 -9.49
C TYR A 12 -5.56 -0.73 -10.65
N ILE A 13 -4.65 -0.35 -11.54
CA ILE A 13 -4.98 0.34 -12.79
C ILE A 13 -4.44 -0.47 -13.96
N PHE A 14 -5.29 -0.73 -14.94
CA PHE A 14 -4.95 -1.37 -16.21
C PHE A 14 -5.25 -0.40 -17.35
N ASP A 15 -4.22 0.01 -18.05
CA ASP A 15 -4.26 0.94 -19.16
C ASP A 15 -4.08 0.16 -20.46
N PHE A 16 -5.10 0.15 -21.33
CA PHE A 16 -5.09 -0.59 -22.60
C PHE A 16 -4.62 0.27 -23.78
N ASP A 17 -4.71 1.60 -23.66
CA ASP A 17 -4.62 2.53 -24.80
C ASP A 17 -3.62 3.68 -24.54
N ASP A 18 -2.81 3.55 -23.49
CA ASP A 18 -1.91 4.59 -22.98
C ASP A 18 -2.62 5.93 -22.69
N TYR A 19 -3.83 5.86 -22.14
CA TYR A 19 -4.62 7.06 -21.86
C TYR A 19 -4.04 7.88 -20.68
N GLY A 20 -2.91 7.46 -20.11
CA GLY A 20 -1.91 8.40 -19.60
C GLY A 20 -2.38 9.31 -18.45
N PHE A 21 -3.34 8.88 -17.62
CA PHE A 21 -3.69 9.65 -16.43
C PHE A 21 -2.47 9.79 -15.50
N SER A 22 -2.34 10.92 -14.81
CA SER A 22 -1.47 11.01 -13.63
C SER A 22 -1.96 10.00 -12.57
N ASP A 23 -1.07 9.51 -11.71
CA ASP A 23 -1.43 8.53 -10.68
C ASP A 23 -2.34 9.15 -9.58
N GLY A 24 -3.62 9.35 -9.89
CA GLY A 24 -4.62 9.93 -8.99
C GLY A 24 -5.09 8.97 -7.89
N TYR A 25 -4.72 7.68 -7.97
CA TYR A 25 -5.18 6.63 -7.06
C TYR A 25 -4.06 6.02 -6.20
N GLY A 26 -2.84 6.57 -6.26
CA GLY A 26 -1.70 6.07 -5.46
C GLY A 26 -1.33 4.62 -5.81
N THR A 27 -1.28 4.33 -7.11
CA THR A 27 -0.96 3.03 -7.70
C THR A 27 0.46 2.94 -8.24
N GLY A 28 1.19 4.05 -8.31
CA GLY A 28 2.58 4.09 -8.77
C GLY A 28 2.75 4.29 -10.27
N LYS A 29 4.00 4.14 -10.72
CA LYS A 29 4.38 4.27 -12.14
C LYS A 29 3.84 3.10 -12.96
N ALA A 30 3.38 3.36 -14.19
CA ALA A 30 2.91 2.29 -15.06
C ALA A 30 4.03 1.30 -15.40
N LYS A 31 3.73 0.00 -15.31
CA LYS A 31 4.58 -1.10 -15.76
C LYS A 31 4.10 -1.61 -17.11
N GLU A 32 5.00 -1.72 -18.08
CA GLU A 32 4.68 -2.30 -19.39
C GLU A 32 4.47 -3.82 -19.28
N VAL A 33 3.38 -4.32 -19.85
CA VAL A 33 3.04 -5.75 -19.89
C VAL A 33 2.67 -6.13 -21.32
N ARG A 34 3.21 -7.26 -21.78
CA ARG A 34 2.87 -7.86 -23.08
C ARG A 34 2.27 -9.24 -22.85
N GLY A 35 1.09 -9.49 -23.40
CA GLY A 35 0.35 -10.74 -23.20
C GLY A 35 -0.41 -10.78 -21.87
N ASP A 36 -0.78 -11.99 -21.44
CA ASP A 36 -1.60 -12.19 -20.25
C ASP A 36 -0.87 -11.79 -18.97
N LEU A 37 -1.61 -11.14 -18.06
CA LEU A 37 -1.08 -10.64 -16.79
C LEU A 37 -1.57 -11.47 -15.62
N LYS A 38 -0.65 -11.87 -14.75
CA LYS A 38 -0.96 -12.43 -13.43
C LYS A 38 -0.39 -11.53 -12.33
N VAL A 39 -1.27 -10.99 -11.50
CA VAL A 39 -0.91 -10.15 -10.35
C VAL A 39 -1.22 -10.90 -9.07
N LYS A 40 -0.18 -11.15 -8.28
CA LYS A 40 -0.29 -11.68 -6.91
C LYS A 40 0.22 -10.61 -5.95
N THR A 41 -0.56 -10.28 -4.93
CA THR A 41 -0.17 -9.26 -3.95
C THR A 41 -0.64 -9.70 -2.57
N ASP A 42 0.26 -9.64 -1.61
CA ASP A 42 -0.04 -9.84 -0.20
C ASP A 42 -0.34 -8.46 0.41
N PHE A 43 -1.51 -8.32 1.02
CA PHE A 43 -1.95 -7.08 1.66
C PHE A 43 -2.00 -7.24 3.17
N PHE A 44 -1.49 -6.23 3.87
CA PHE A 44 -1.52 -6.13 5.31
C PHE A 44 -2.34 -4.89 5.71
N PRO A 45 -3.18 -4.96 6.76
CA PRO A 45 -3.81 -3.77 7.30
C PRO A 45 -2.75 -2.80 7.83
N ARG A 46 -2.69 -1.59 7.28
CA ARG A 46 -1.87 -0.49 7.81
C ARG A 46 -2.77 0.48 8.54
N VAL A 47 -2.62 0.54 9.85
CA VAL A 47 -3.29 1.52 10.71
C VAL A 47 -2.35 2.70 10.88
N PHE A 48 -2.82 3.92 10.60
CA PHE A 48 -2.04 5.14 10.84
C PHE A 48 -2.71 6.00 11.90
N ILE A 49 -2.08 6.13 13.06
CA ILE A 49 -2.51 6.99 14.16
C ILE A 49 -1.80 8.34 14.02
N ASN A 50 -2.56 9.37 13.69
CA ASN A 50 -2.07 10.73 13.53
C ASN A 50 -2.55 11.62 14.69
N HIS A 51 -1.62 11.99 15.57
CA HIS A 51 -1.90 12.80 16.75
C HIS A 51 -2.08 14.28 16.42
N MET A 52 -1.45 14.78 15.36
CA MET A 52 -1.57 16.18 14.91
C MET A 52 -3.00 16.51 14.45
N PHE A 53 -3.63 15.60 13.72
CA PHE A 53 -5.00 15.76 13.21
C PHE A 53 -6.05 14.99 14.00
N GLN A 54 -5.65 14.28 15.05
CA GLN A 54 -6.52 13.39 15.83
C GLN A 54 -7.32 12.42 14.95
N LYS A 55 -6.63 11.80 13.98
CA LYS A 55 -7.23 10.91 12.98
C LYS A 55 -6.57 9.54 13.01
N THR A 56 -7.37 8.52 12.74
CA THR A 56 -6.89 7.17 12.46
C THR A 56 -7.21 6.79 11.02
N GLY A 57 -6.19 6.55 10.22
CA GLY A 57 -6.30 6.02 8.87
C GLY A 57 -6.22 4.49 8.85
N LEU A 58 -6.92 3.85 7.93
CA LEU A 58 -6.78 2.42 7.62
C LEU A 58 -6.65 2.25 6.11
N LYS A 59 -5.60 1.53 5.68
CA LYS A 59 -5.37 1.17 4.27
C LYS A 59 -4.85 -0.26 4.17
N PHE A 60 -5.17 -0.97 3.08
CA PHE A 60 -4.44 -2.19 2.73
C PHE A 60 -3.09 -1.86 2.09
N PHE A 61 -2.01 -2.24 2.77
CA PHE A 61 -0.64 -1.99 2.33
C PHE A 61 -0.06 -3.24 1.67
N GLY A 62 0.48 -3.07 0.46
CA GLY A 62 1.07 -4.15 -0.33
C GLY A 62 2.39 -3.70 -0.97
N GLY A 63 3.15 -2.88 -0.24
CA GLY A 63 4.37 -2.23 -0.71
C GLY A 63 4.18 -0.75 -1.08
N ASP A 64 5.28 0.00 -1.00
CA ASP A 64 5.34 1.40 -1.41
C ASP A 64 5.33 1.50 -2.95
N THR A 65 4.21 1.96 -3.49
CA THR A 65 4.00 2.14 -4.93
C THR A 65 4.86 3.23 -5.56
N GLY A 66 5.58 4.03 -4.77
CA GLY A 66 6.64 4.92 -5.27
C GLY A 66 7.76 4.13 -5.94
N TYR A 67 7.99 2.89 -5.51
CA TYR A 67 8.89 1.95 -6.17
C TYR A 67 8.16 1.13 -7.24
N GLU A 68 8.75 1.05 -8.43
CA GLU A 68 8.19 0.33 -9.58
C GLU A 68 7.85 -1.14 -9.25
N LYS A 69 8.69 -1.81 -8.45
CA LYS A 69 8.47 -3.20 -8.01
C LYS A 69 7.08 -3.41 -7.38
N TRP A 70 6.60 -2.44 -6.60
CA TRP A 70 5.32 -2.50 -5.91
C TRP A 70 4.21 -1.72 -6.60
N SER A 71 4.50 -1.11 -7.75
CA SER A 71 3.48 -0.45 -8.55
C SER A 71 2.35 -1.43 -8.90
N ARG A 72 1.15 -0.89 -8.89
CA ARG A 72 -0.12 -1.55 -9.19
C ARG A 72 -0.76 -0.97 -10.46
N ARG A 73 -0.01 -0.16 -11.21
CA ARG A 73 -0.40 0.36 -12.52
C ARG A 73 0.28 -0.42 -13.63
N TYR A 74 -0.49 -0.86 -14.61
CA TYR A 74 -0.02 -1.67 -15.73
C TYR A 74 -0.49 -1.06 -17.05
N ARG A 75 0.43 -0.94 -18.01
CA ARG A 75 0.12 -0.62 -19.40
C ARG A 75 0.17 -1.91 -20.21
N LEU A 76 -0.92 -2.25 -20.86
CA LEU A 76 -1.19 -3.57 -21.41
C LEU A 76 -1.10 -3.55 -22.93
N HIS A 77 -0.38 -4.52 -23.50
CA HIS A 77 -0.25 -4.69 -24.94
C HIS A 77 -0.58 -6.13 -25.33
N GLY A 78 -1.62 -6.31 -26.15
CA GLY A 78 -2.04 -7.64 -26.59
C GLY A 78 -2.49 -8.58 -25.45
N THR A 79 -2.86 -8.02 -24.30
CA THR A 79 -3.36 -8.78 -23.15
C THR A 79 -4.77 -9.30 -23.41
N GLN A 80 -5.00 -10.60 -23.21
CA GLN A 80 -6.33 -11.19 -23.32
C GLN A 80 -6.92 -11.50 -21.94
N LYS A 81 -6.07 -11.84 -20.97
CA LYS A 81 -6.49 -12.22 -19.62
C LYS A 81 -5.67 -11.49 -18.55
N ILE A 82 -6.38 -11.08 -17.50
CA ILE A 82 -5.80 -10.52 -16.29
C ILE A 82 -6.28 -11.38 -15.12
N PHE A 83 -5.35 -11.97 -14.39
CA PHE A 83 -5.61 -12.78 -13.21
C PHE A 83 -5.15 -12.02 -11.96
N LEU A 84 -6.08 -11.74 -11.05
CA LEU A 84 -5.80 -11.06 -9.78
C LEU A 84 -5.95 -12.06 -8.63
N GLU A 85 -4.87 -12.25 -7.87
CA GLU A 85 -4.81 -13.14 -6.71
C GLU A 85 -4.34 -12.35 -5.46
N PRO A 86 -5.11 -11.36 -4.98
CA PRO A 86 -4.77 -10.67 -3.74
C PRO A 86 -5.03 -11.56 -2.52
N VAL A 87 -4.11 -11.56 -1.56
CA VAL A 87 -4.24 -12.24 -0.27
C VAL A 87 -4.21 -11.18 0.82
N VAL A 88 -5.22 -11.15 1.70
CA VAL A 88 -5.28 -10.17 2.80
C VAL A 88 -4.97 -10.84 4.12
N HIS A 89 -3.88 -10.45 4.76
CA HIS A 89 -3.43 -10.91 6.07
C HIS A 89 -4.07 -10.08 7.19
N ILE A 90 -5.40 -10.19 7.35
CA ILE A 90 -6.20 -9.32 8.23
C ILE A 90 -5.74 -9.34 9.70
N ASN A 91 -5.15 -10.44 10.16
CA ASN A 91 -4.64 -10.65 11.51
C ASN A 91 -3.18 -10.20 11.71
N LYS A 92 -2.55 -9.62 10.69
CA LYS A 92 -1.16 -9.15 10.71
C LYS A 92 -1.11 -7.64 10.44
N PRO A 93 -1.68 -6.80 11.30
CA PRO A 93 -1.65 -5.36 11.10
C PRO A 93 -0.25 -4.79 11.35
N VAL A 94 0.10 -3.76 10.59
CA VAL A 94 1.20 -2.85 10.91
C VAL A 94 0.61 -1.53 11.40
N VAL A 95 1.06 -1.07 12.56
CA VAL A 95 0.61 0.18 13.16
C VAL A 95 1.69 1.23 13.00
N LEU A 96 1.35 2.31 12.30
CA LEU A 96 2.15 3.51 12.18
C LEU A 96 1.61 4.56 13.14
N GLU A 97 2.46 5.08 14.01
CA GLU A 97 2.08 6.11 14.98
C GLU A 97 2.96 7.34 14.82
N SER A 98 2.34 8.48 14.53
CA SER A 98 3.02 9.78 14.47
C SER A 98 3.59 10.16 15.86
N PRO A 99 4.64 10.99 15.95
CA PRO A 99 5.18 11.41 17.25
C PRO A 99 4.19 12.26 18.07
N ASN A 100 4.26 12.15 19.39
CA ASN A 100 3.56 13.01 20.36
C ASN A 100 4.48 13.28 21.56
N PRO A 101 4.96 14.52 21.79
CA PRO A 101 4.59 15.77 21.12
C PRO A 101 5.05 15.85 19.65
N PRO A 102 4.46 16.76 18.84
CA PRO A 102 4.85 16.94 17.44
C PRO A 102 6.33 17.32 17.26
N SER A 103 6.84 16.96 16.07
CA SER A 103 8.25 16.86 15.63
C SER A 103 8.93 15.56 16.08
N GLY A 104 9.25 14.70 15.10
CA GLY A 104 9.83 13.38 15.35
C GLY A 104 9.58 12.42 14.19
N LYS A 105 10.13 11.21 14.30
CA LYS A 105 9.91 10.13 13.33
C LYS A 105 8.71 9.28 13.74
N THR A 106 7.88 8.92 12.76
CA THR A 106 6.81 7.93 12.90
C THR A 106 7.40 6.59 13.34
N THR A 107 6.74 5.94 14.28
CA THR A 107 7.09 4.58 14.72
C THR A 107 6.21 3.59 13.98
N ALA A 108 6.81 2.57 13.38
CA ALA A 108 6.09 1.40 12.91
C ALA A 108 6.18 0.29 13.96
N THR A 109 5.05 -0.35 14.27
CA THR A 109 4.95 -1.56 15.08
C THR A 109 4.41 -2.68 14.21
N TYR A 110 5.15 -3.77 14.11
CA TYR A 110 4.87 -4.91 13.23
C TYR A 110 4.05 -5.99 13.95
N PRO A 111 3.48 -6.96 13.20
CA PRO A 111 2.68 -8.05 13.78
C PRO A 111 3.39 -8.88 14.85
N ASP A 112 4.71 -8.99 14.76
CA ASP A 112 5.56 -9.71 15.72
C ASP A 112 5.91 -8.87 16.97
N GLY A 113 5.41 -7.63 17.06
CA GLY A 113 5.71 -6.68 18.13
C GLY A 113 7.03 -5.93 17.94
N SER A 114 7.81 -6.22 16.89
CA SER A 114 9.02 -5.45 16.59
C SER A 114 8.66 -4.02 16.18
N THR A 115 9.56 -3.08 16.48
CA THR A 115 9.33 -1.66 16.19
C THR A 115 10.50 -1.05 15.43
N GLU A 116 10.23 -0.07 14.57
CA GLU A 116 11.28 0.75 13.96
C GLU A 116 10.81 2.17 13.67
N LYS A 117 11.76 3.06 13.38
CA LYS A 117 11.46 4.42 12.92
C LYS A 117 11.43 4.45 11.41
N VAL A 118 10.27 4.75 10.83
CA VAL A 118 10.09 4.75 9.38
C VAL A 118 10.23 6.15 8.79
N PRO A 119 11.03 6.33 7.74
CA PRO A 119 10.98 7.54 6.92
C PRO A 119 9.70 7.51 6.05
N HIS A 120 9.08 8.67 5.83
CA HIS A 120 8.00 8.86 4.84
C HIS A 120 6.69 8.05 5.01
N LEU A 121 6.37 7.55 6.22
CA LEU A 121 5.10 6.85 6.52
C LEU A 121 4.91 5.51 5.78
N GLU A 122 5.97 4.91 5.26
CA GLU A 122 5.92 3.60 4.59
C GLU A 122 6.64 2.55 5.43
N PRO A 123 5.96 1.46 5.86
CA PRO A 123 6.59 0.36 6.57
C PRO A 123 7.37 -0.56 5.61
N ASP A 124 8.32 -1.31 6.15
CA ASP A 124 9.07 -2.32 5.42
C ASP A 124 8.14 -3.47 5.01
N TYR A 125 7.85 -3.52 3.71
CA TYR A 125 6.98 -4.53 3.13
C TYR A 125 7.64 -5.91 3.05
N GLU A 126 8.95 -5.98 2.81
CA GLU A 126 9.66 -7.26 2.77
C GLU A 126 9.67 -7.92 4.15
N LYS A 127 9.83 -7.09 5.19
CA LYS A 127 9.68 -7.54 6.57
C LYS A 127 8.29 -8.13 6.83
N LEU A 128 7.22 -7.47 6.39
CA LEU A 128 5.85 -8.00 6.50
C LEU A 128 5.67 -9.32 5.72
N LEU A 129 6.23 -9.41 4.52
CA LEU A 129 6.19 -10.64 3.71
C LEU A 129 6.92 -11.81 4.39
N SER A 130 7.94 -11.55 5.19
CA SER A 130 8.61 -12.61 5.97
C SER A 130 7.77 -13.13 7.14
N MET A 131 6.74 -12.37 7.55
CA MET A 131 5.81 -12.70 8.63
C MET A 131 4.49 -13.28 8.15
N LYS A 132 4.33 -13.54 6.84
CA LYS A 132 3.09 -14.05 6.22
C LYS A 132 2.67 -15.43 6.74
#